data_AF-A0A937FXL8-F1
#
_entry.id   AF-A0A937FXL8-F1
#
_cell.length_a   1.000
_cell.length_b   1.000
_cell.length_c   1.000
_cell.angle_alpha   90.00
_cell.angle_beta   90.00
_cell.angle_gamma   90.00
#
_symmetry.space_group_name_H-M   'P 1'
#
loop_
_entity.id
_entity.type
_entity.pdbx_description
1 polymer ?
#
loop_
_entity_poly.entity_id
_entity_poly.type
_entity_poly.pdbx_seq_one_letter_code
_entity_poly.pdbx_strand_id
1 'polypeptide(L)'
;MLLLVLIACIPQLARAFLGRVSILNVFYNINVGAEFVILYFFFNDGYSSRRQKIFKILGVLCLLFGVFSISYWGVKTKFLTEWLCLNNLVYTSWILLSVLDIYEDDNRLLHTRRSYLLFLLGLFLYTSCTILIFGLWHYIMATSDSLLKNLWIIHDIFNTIMYIVFFIGFYSDYRGWEKSISL
;
A
#
# COMPACT_ATOMS: atom_id res chain seq x y z
N MET A 1 6.34 3.49 -8.19
CA MET A 1 6.64 3.52 -6.73
C MET A 1 6.98 4.91 -6.20
N LEU A 2 7.85 5.71 -6.84
CA LEU A 2 8.16 7.05 -6.33
C LEU A 2 6.91 7.93 -6.16
N LEU A 3 5.99 7.88 -7.13
CA LEU A 3 4.70 8.58 -7.04
C LEU A 3 3.87 8.17 -5.81
N LEU A 4 3.89 6.89 -5.44
CA LEU A 4 3.19 6.38 -4.26
C LEU A 4 3.74 7.04 -2.98
N VAL A 5 5.08 7.10 -2.86
CA VAL A 5 5.77 7.75 -1.74
C VAL A 5 5.41 9.24 -1.65
N LEU A 6 5.44 9.95 -2.78
CA LEU A 6 5.12 11.38 -2.82
C LEU A 6 3.68 11.66 -2.40
N ILE A 7 2.73 10.85 -2.87
CA ILE A 7 1.32 11.00 -2.51
C ILE A 7 1.10 10.67 -1.02
N ALA A 8 1.73 9.61 -0.51
CA ALA A 8 1.66 9.24 0.91
C ALA A 8 2.21 10.32 1.86
N CYS A 9 3.11 11.20 1.40
CA CYS A 9 3.59 12.34 2.19
C CYS A 9 2.49 13.39 2.44
N ILE A 10 1.52 13.55 1.55
CA ILE A 10 0.48 14.60 1.64
C ILE A 10 -0.29 14.53 2.96
N PRO A 11 -0.92 13.39 3.34
CA PRO A 11 -1.67 13.34 4.60
C PRO A 11 -0.76 13.45 5.83
N GLN A 12 0.50 13.02 5.75
CA GLN A 12 1.45 13.14 6.86
C GLN A 12 1.85 14.60 7.12
N LEU A 13 2.16 15.34 6.05
CA LEU A 13 2.42 16.78 6.13
C LEU A 13 1.17 17.53 6.58
N ALA A 14 -0.01 17.21 6.02
CA ALA A 14 -1.26 17.82 6.42
C ALA A 14 -1.54 17.62 7.92
N ARG A 15 -1.27 16.42 8.48
CA ARG A 15 -1.40 16.15 9.91
C ARG A 15 -0.44 16.98 10.76
N ALA A 16 0.80 17.20 10.29
CA ALA A 16 1.80 17.99 11.00
C ALA A 16 1.43 19.48 11.07
N PHE A 17 0.85 20.05 10.00
CA PHE A 17 0.53 21.48 9.93
C PHE A 17 -0.89 21.85 10.40
N LEU A 18 -1.89 21.00 10.15
CA LEU A 18 -3.31 21.34 10.38
C LEU A 18 -3.90 20.72 11.66
N GLY A 19 -3.20 19.79 12.31
CA GLY A 19 -3.70 19.06 13.47
C GLY A 19 -4.87 18.11 13.14
N ARG A 20 -5.63 17.67 14.16
CA ARG A 20 -6.77 16.74 13.99
C ARG A 20 -8.05 17.48 13.64
N VAL A 21 -8.16 17.90 12.38
CA VAL A 21 -9.34 18.56 11.80
C VAL A 21 -10.09 17.61 10.86
N SER A 22 -11.40 17.80 10.68
CA SER A 22 -12.23 16.93 9.82
C SER A 22 -11.79 16.90 8.36
N ILE A 23 -11.13 17.95 7.88
CA ILE A 23 -10.54 18.00 6.53
C ILE A 23 -9.39 16.99 6.36
N LEU A 24 -8.72 16.59 7.44
CA LEU A 24 -7.66 15.58 7.39
C LEU A 24 -8.19 14.21 6.94
N ASN A 25 -9.41 13.87 7.34
CA ASN A 25 -10.07 12.63 6.89
C ASN A 25 -10.27 12.65 5.37
N VAL A 26 -10.59 13.80 4.79
CA VAL A 26 -10.74 13.94 3.34
C VAL A 26 -9.40 13.68 2.63
N PHE A 27 -8.30 14.25 3.13
CA PHE A 27 -6.97 14.00 2.55
C PHE A 27 -6.57 12.53 2.60
N TYR A 28 -6.75 11.86 3.74
CA TYR A 28 -6.48 10.44 3.85
C TYR A 28 -7.37 9.60 2.92
N ASN A 29 -8.65 9.93 2.79
CA ASN A 29 -9.58 9.18 1.93
C ASN A 29 -9.24 9.32 0.44
N ILE A 30 -8.89 10.53 0.01
CA ILE A 30 -8.39 10.78 -1.35
C ILE A 30 -7.08 10.03 -1.58
N ASN A 31 -6.17 10.04 -0.58
CA ASN A 31 -4.90 9.33 -0.64
C ASN A 31 -5.09 7.82 -0.85
N VAL A 32 -6.03 7.20 -0.13
CA VAL A 32 -6.36 5.78 -0.29
C VAL A 32 -6.87 5.46 -1.70
N GLY A 33 -7.69 6.33 -2.28
CA GLY A 33 -8.12 6.19 -3.68
C GLY A 33 -6.97 6.34 -4.67
N ALA A 34 -6.10 7.33 -4.49
CA ALA A 34 -4.94 7.55 -5.33
C ALA A 34 -3.94 6.39 -5.25
N GLU A 35 -3.68 5.87 -4.04
CA GLU A 35 -2.87 4.68 -3.80
C GLU A 35 -3.41 3.46 -4.55
N PHE A 36 -4.73 3.23 -4.50
CA PHE A 36 -5.36 2.16 -5.25
C PHE A 36 -5.09 2.24 -6.75
N VAL A 37 -5.26 3.43 -7.34
CA VAL A 37 -5.00 3.65 -8.77
C VAL A 37 -3.53 3.38 -9.11
N ILE A 38 -2.60 3.91 -8.31
CA ILE A 38 -1.16 3.72 -8.54
C ILE A 38 -0.76 2.25 -8.45
N LEU A 39 -1.24 1.55 -7.42
CA LEU A 39 -0.93 0.14 -7.24
C LEU A 39 -1.60 -0.72 -8.31
N TYR A 40 -2.81 -0.39 -8.74
CA TYR A 40 -3.45 -1.08 -9.86
C TYR A 40 -2.58 -1.02 -11.11
N PHE A 41 -2.10 0.17 -11.49
CA PHE A 41 -1.19 0.30 -12.65
C PHE A 41 0.16 -0.36 -12.43
N PHE A 42 0.72 -0.28 -11.22
CA PHE A 42 1.99 -0.95 -10.90
C PHE A 42 1.93 -2.47 -11.10
N PHE A 43 0.79 -3.09 -10.74
CA PHE A 43 0.60 -4.52 -10.83
C PHE A 43 -0.01 -5.00 -12.16
N ASN A 44 -0.57 -4.10 -12.98
CA ASN A 44 -1.38 -4.47 -14.15
C ASN A 44 -0.66 -5.39 -15.14
N ASP A 45 0.66 -5.24 -15.30
CA ASP A 45 1.43 -6.03 -16.28
C ASP A 45 2.27 -7.14 -15.60
N GLY A 46 2.08 -7.33 -14.29
CA GLY A 46 2.90 -8.21 -13.46
C GLY A 46 2.49 -9.69 -13.48
N TYR A 47 1.35 -10.05 -14.08
CA TYR A 47 0.75 -11.39 -13.91
C TYR A 47 0.63 -12.22 -15.19
N SER A 48 0.60 -13.54 -15.03
CA SER A 48 0.22 -14.50 -16.06
C SER A 48 -1.28 -14.41 -16.38
N SER A 49 -1.70 -14.91 -17.55
CA SER A 49 -3.07 -14.75 -18.06
C SER A 49 -4.18 -15.22 -17.11
N ARG A 50 -3.95 -16.32 -16.36
CA ARG A 50 -4.91 -16.83 -15.36
C ARG A 50 -5.03 -15.90 -14.16
N ARG A 51 -3.90 -15.42 -13.63
CA ARG A 51 -3.85 -14.59 -12.43
C ARG A 51 -4.24 -13.15 -12.71
N GLN A 52 -4.00 -12.67 -13.93
CA GLN A 52 -4.49 -11.39 -14.42
C GLN A 52 -6.01 -11.28 -14.27
N LYS A 53 -6.75 -12.37 -14.47
CA LYS A 53 -8.21 -12.40 -14.24
C LYS A 53 -8.55 -12.19 -12.76
N ILE A 54 -7.85 -12.89 -11.86
CA ILE A 54 -8.05 -12.76 -10.40
C ILE A 54 -7.71 -11.34 -9.94
N PHE A 55 -6.56 -10.81 -10.37
CA PHE A 55 -6.14 -9.42 -10.12
C PHE A 55 -7.23 -8.42 -10.52
N LYS A 56 -7.75 -8.51 -11.75
CA LYS A 56 -8.81 -7.63 -12.25
C LYS A 56 -10.11 -7.76 -11.46
N ILE A 57 -10.54 -9.00 -11.15
CA ILE A 57 -11.76 -9.24 -10.36
C ILE A 57 -11.63 -8.61 -8.97
N LEU A 58 -10.51 -8.85 -8.27
CA LEU A 58 -10.26 -8.25 -6.96
C LEU A 58 -10.26 -6.72 -7.02
N GLY A 59 -9.64 -6.13 -8.05
CA GLY A 59 -9.64 -4.68 -8.25
C GLY A 59 -11.05 -4.12 -8.49
N VAL A 60 -11.86 -4.77 -9.32
CA VAL A 60 -13.24 -4.35 -9.58
C VAL A 60 -14.10 -4.48 -8.33
N LEU A 61 -14.01 -5.61 -7.61
CA LEU A 61 -14.77 -5.81 -6.37
C LEU A 61 -14.40 -4.78 -5.31
N CYS A 62 -13.11 -4.48 -5.18
CA CYS A 62 -12.63 -3.41 -4.34
C CYS A 62 -13.30 -2.10 -4.76
N LEU A 63 -13.11 -1.64 -6.00
CA LEU A 63 -13.66 -0.37 -6.49
C LEU A 63 -15.18 -0.26 -6.27
N LEU A 64 -15.94 -1.32 -6.54
CA LEU A 64 -17.39 -1.36 -6.29
C LEU A 64 -17.74 -1.17 -4.82
N PHE A 65 -17.03 -1.84 -3.91
CA PHE A 65 -17.20 -1.64 -2.48
C PHE A 65 -16.87 -0.20 -2.09
N GLY A 66 -15.82 0.40 -2.66
CA GLY A 66 -15.45 1.79 -2.39
C GLY A 66 -16.55 2.78 -2.80
N VAL A 67 -17.09 2.62 -4.01
CA VAL A 67 -18.21 3.44 -4.52
C VAL A 67 -19.44 3.27 -3.63
N PHE A 68 -19.75 2.03 -3.23
CA PHE A 68 -20.86 1.74 -2.32
C PHE A 68 -20.67 2.41 -0.94
N SER A 69 -19.49 2.27 -0.33
CA SER A 69 -19.17 2.88 0.96
C SER A 69 -19.21 4.42 0.91
N ILE A 70 -18.70 5.04 -0.16
CA ILE A 70 -18.81 6.49 -0.35
C ILE A 70 -20.28 6.91 -0.47
N SER A 71 -21.08 6.17 -1.25
CA SER A 71 -22.49 6.50 -1.49
C SER A 71 -23.33 6.37 -0.23
N TYR A 72 -23.05 5.38 0.62
CA TYR A 72 -23.85 5.08 1.80
C TYR A 72 -23.42 5.86 3.06
N TRP A 73 -22.12 6.05 3.29
CA TRP A 73 -21.60 6.72 4.51
C TRP A 73 -21.00 8.12 4.26
N GLY A 74 -20.71 8.48 3.01
CA GLY A 74 -20.05 9.73 2.66
C GLY A 74 -18.54 9.72 2.94
N VAL A 75 -17.85 10.75 2.41
CA VAL A 75 -16.37 10.84 2.42
C VAL A 75 -15.78 11.30 3.76
N LYS A 76 -16.59 11.75 4.74
CA LYS A 76 -16.07 12.45 5.93
C LYS A 76 -16.02 11.63 7.24
N THR A 77 -16.90 10.65 7.42
CA THR A 77 -17.28 10.15 8.76
C THR A 77 -16.77 8.76 9.13
N LYS A 78 -16.73 7.79 8.20
CA LYS A 78 -16.31 6.40 8.50
C LYS A 78 -15.42 5.74 7.45
N PHE A 79 -15.21 6.42 6.33
CA PHE A 79 -14.58 5.84 5.15
C PHE A 79 -13.12 5.43 5.37
N LEU A 80 -12.40 6.04 6.32
CA LEU A 80 -10.95 5.85 6.42
C LEU A 80 -10.54 4.43 6.80
N THR A 81 -11.17 3.86 7.82
CA THR A 81 -10.62 2.66 8.48
C THR A 81 -10.98 1.40 7.70
N GLU A 82 -12.24 1.26 7.34
CA GLU A 82 -12.78 0.05 6.70
C GLU A 82 -12.29 -0.09 5.25
N TRP A 83 -12.33 1.02 4.50
CA TRP A 83 -11.89 1.05 3.11
C TRP A 83 -10.37 0.88 2.99
N LEU A 84 -9.59 1.52 3.86
CA LEU A 84 -8.14 1.32 3.94
C LEU A 84 -7.79 -0.14 4.23
N CYS A 85 -8.46 -0.77 5.21
CA CYS A 85 -8.22 -2.17 5.53
C CYS A 85 -8.56 -3.09 4.34
N LEU A 86 -9.68 -2.86 3.66
CA LEU A 86 -10.05 -3.64 2.48
C LEU A 86 -9.06 -3.45 1.33
N ASN A 87 -8.63 -2.22 1.05
CA ASN A 87 -7.61 -1.93 0.05
C ASN A 87 -6.30 -2.66 0.36
N ASN A 88 -5.83 -2.59 1.60
CA ASN A 88 -4.60 -3.26 2.01
C ASN A 88 -4.72 -4.79 1.94
N LEU A 89 -5.91 -5.36 2.18
CA LEU A 89 -6.16 -6.79 1.99
C LEU A 89 -6.07 -7.18 0.50
N VAL A 90 -6.61 -6.34 -0.38
CA VAL A 90 -6.52 -6.52 -1.84
C VAL A 90 -5.07 -6.39 -2.30
N TYR A 91 -4.32 -5.39 -1.82
CA TYR A 91 -2.89 -5.23 -2.12
C TYR A 91 -2.08 -6.43 -1.65
N THR A 92 -2.36 -6.94 -0.45
CA THR A 92 -1.72 -8.16 0.07
C THR A 92 -2.00 -9.34 -0.85
N SER A 93 -3.24 -9.48 -1.32
CA SER A 93 -3.61 -10.54 -2.28
C SER A 93 -2.88 -10.38 -3.62
N TRP A 94 -2.76 -9.16 -4.14
CA TRP A 94 -1.99 -8.85 -5.35
C TRP A 94 -0.50 -9.17 -5.22
N ILE A 95 0.10 -8.82 -4.08
CA ILE A 95 1.49 -9.14 -3.77
C ILE A 95 1.69 -10.66 -3.74
N LEU A 96 0.83 -11.39 -3.02
CA LEU A 96 0.91 -12.86 -2.94
C LEU A 96 0.72 -13.52 -4.30
N LEU A 97 -0.24 -13.03 -5.10
CA LEU A 97 -0.42 -13.49 -6.48
C LEU A 97 0.83 -13.26 -7.32
N SER A 98 1.50 -12.13 -7.16
CA SER A 98 2.74 -11.79 -7.89
C SER A 98 3.88 -12.71 -7.48
N VAL A 99 4.08 -12.89 -6.17
CA VAL A 99 5.13 -13.76 -5.62
C VAL A 99 4.94 -15.21 -6.09
N LEU A 100 3.71 -15.72 -6.00
CA LEU A 100 3.40 -17.07 -6.44
C LEU A 100 3.64 -17.22 -7.97
N ASP A 101 3.54 -16.15 -8.75
CA ASP A 101 3.63 -16.19 -10.22
C ASP A 101 5.08 -16.13 -10.68
N ILE A 102 5.91 -15.41 -9.92
CA ILE A 102 7.36 -15.45 -10.03
C ILE A 102 7.88 -16.83 -9.61
N TYR A 103 7.30 -17.44 -8.57
CA TYR A 103 7.74 -18.74 -8.05
C TYR A 103 7.40 -19.92 -8.97
N GLU A 104 6.24 -19.91 -9.63
CA GLU A 104 5.81 -21.00 -10.52
C GLU A 104 6.42 -20.94 -11.93
N ASP A 105 7.04 -19.83 -12.33
CA ASP A 105 7.63 -19.63 -13.65
C ASP A 105 9.12 -19.33 -13.54
N ASP A 106 9.95 -20.36 -13.75
CA ASP A 106 11.42 -20.28 -13.68
C ASP A 106 11.99 -19.19 -14.60
N ASN A 107 11.40 -18.97 -15.77
CA ASN A 107 11.84 -17.91 -16.67
C ASN A 107 11.58 -16.55 -16.07
N ARG A 108 10.42 -16.34 -15.45
CA ARG A 108 10.11 -15.08 -14.76
C ARG A 108 10.98 -14.91 -13.52
N LEU A 109 11.27 -15.96 -12.77
CA LEU A 109 12.20 -15.89 -11.64
C LEU A 109 13.57 -15.34 -12.05
N LEU A 110 14.13 -15.87 -13.15
CA LEU A 110 15.43 -15.46 -13.67
C LEU A 110 15.45 -14.02 -14.20
N HIS A 111 14.34 -13.53 -14.76
CA HIS A 111 14.25 -12.21 -15.39
C HIS A 111 13.62 -11.14 -14.49
N THR A 112 13.15 -11.50 -13.30
CA THR A 112 12.55 -10.56 -12.36
C THR A 112 13.62 -9.62 -11.82
N ARG A 113 13.37 -8.31 -11.96
CA ARG A 113 14.27 -7.28 -11.39
C ARG A 113 14.27 -7.37 -9.87
N ARG A 114 15.46 -7.36 -9.26
CA ARG A 114 15.62 -7.37 -7.80
C ARG A 114 14.89 -6.21 -7.12
N SER A 115 14.83 -5.05 -7.74
CA SER A 115 14.08 -3.88 -7.28
C SER A 115 12.58 -4.16 -7.15
N TYR A 116 11.99 -4.91 -8.07
CA TYR A 116 10.58 -5.32 -7.99
C TYR A 116 10.30 -6.14 -6.73
N LEU A 117 11.15 -7.14 -6.42
CA LEU A 117 11.03 -7.94 -5.19
C LEU A 117 11.15 -7.09 -3.93
N LEU A 118 12.03 -6.09 -3.93
CA LEU A 118 12.16 -5.14 -2.82
C LEU A 118 10.88 -4.31 -2.67
N PHE A 119 10.30 -3.81 -3.77
CA PHE A 119 9.03 -3.11 -3.71
C PHE A 119 7.89 -3.99 -3.19
N LEU A 120 7.81 -5.27 -3.60
CA LEU A 120 6.83 -6.21 -3.07
C LEU A 120 7.00 -6.42 -1.56
N LEU A 121 8.24 -6.60 -1.09
CA LEU A 121 8.53 -6.77 0.34
C LEU A 121 8.13 -5.53 1.15
N GLY A 122 8.52 -4.34 0.68
CA GLY A 122 8.17 -3.09 1.37
C GLY A 122 6.65 -2.88 1.44
N LEU A 123 5.94 -3.11 0.33
CA LEU A 123 4.48 -3.04 0.30
C LEU A 123 3.84 -4.06 1.23
N PHE A 124 4.33 -5.30 1.27
CA PHE A 124 3.76 -6.35 2.12
C PHE A 124 3.89 -6.03 3.61
N LEU A 125 5.04 -5.51 4.03
CA LEU A 125 5.26 -5.09 5.41
C LEU A 125 4.34 -3.92 5.78
N TYR A 126 4.21 -2.95 4.89
CA TYR A 126 3.32 -1.81 5.05
C TYR A 126 1.85 -2.22 5.16
N THR A 127 1.34 -3.03 4.21
CA THR A 127 -0.07 -3.41 4.17
C THR A 127 -0.45 -4.23 5.40
N SER A 128 0.40 -5.18 5.79
CA SER A 128 0.17 -6.04 6.97
C SER A 128 0.10 -5.23 8.26
N CYS A 129 1.03 -4.29 8.44
CA CYS A 129 1.02 -3.43 9.62
C CYS A 129 -0.18 -2.47 9.63
N THR A 130 -0.52 -1.90 8.47
CA THR A 130 -1.66 -0.98 8.32
C THR A 130 -2.97 -1.67 8.67
N ILE A 131 -3.21 -2.91 8.18
CA ILE A 131 -4.39 -3.69 8.53
C ILE A 131 -4.47 -3.93 10.04
N LEU A 132 -3.36 -4.31 10.68
CA LEU A 132 -3.33 -4.59 12.11
C LEU A 132 -3.72 -3.35 12.93
N ILE A 133 -3.12 -2.21 12.61
CA ILE A 133 -3.31 -0.96 13.36
C ILE A 133 -4.70 -0.37 13.14
N PHE A 134 -5.14 -0.29 11.88
CA PHE A 134 -6.42 0.29 11.55
C PHE A 134 -7.58 -0.67 11.84
N GLY A 135 -7.38 -1.99 11.73
CA GLY A 135 -8.36 -2.99 12.19
C GLY A 135 -8.68 -2.87 13.68
N LEU A 136 -7.70 -2.48 14.50
CA LEU A 136 -7.86 -2.26 15.94
C LEU A 136 -8.15 -0.79 16.29
N TRP A 137 -8.33 0.11 15.31
CA TRP A 137 -8.44 1.55 15.52
C TRP A 137 -9.44 1.96 16.60
N HIS A 138 -10.65 1.39 16.54
CA HIS A 138 -11.72 1.74 17.48
C HIS A 138 -11.37 1.33 18.91
N TYR A 139 -10.73 0.17 19.09
CA TYR A 139 -10.26 -0.29 20.38
C TYR A 139 -9.11 0.58 20.92
N ILE A 140 -8.16 0.95 20.04
CA ILE A 140 -7.05 1.83 20.36
C ILE A 140 -7.53 3.22 20.80
N MET A 141 -8.54 3.78 20.14
CA MET A 141 -9.05 5.12 20.46
C MET A 141 -9.95 5.15 21.70
N ALA A 142 -10.61 4.04 22.04
CA ALA A 142 -11.52 3.97 23.18
C ALA A 142 -10.80 3.79 24.53
N THR A 143 -9.57 3.30 24.53
CA THR A 143 -8.85 2.91 25.75
C THR A 143 -7.65 3.82 25.98
N SER A 144 -7.52 4.41 27.18
CA SER A 144 -6.43 5.35 27.53
C SER A 144 -5.10 4.68 27.89
N ASP A 145 -4.91 3.41 27.53
CA ASP A 145 -3.85 2.58 28.07
C ASP A 145 -2.48 2.82 27.41
N SER A 146 -1.41 2.70 28.19
CA SER A 146 -0.03 2.95 27.76
C SER A 146 0.45 1.94 26.71
N LEU A 147 -0.03 0.69 26.75
CA LEU A 147 0.31 -0.35 25.79
C LEU A 147 -0.14 -0.02 24.36
N LEU A 148 -1.23 0.74 24.22
CA LEU A 148 -1.77 1.16 22.94
C LEU A 148 -0.94 2.25 22.27
N LYS A 149 -0.14 3.00 23.04
CA LYS A 149 0.87 3.91 22.46
C LYS A 149 2.02 3.14 21.80
N ASN A 150 2.33 1.93 22.26
CA ASN A 150 3.41 1.11 21.66
C ASN A 150 3.03 0.59 20.26
N LEU A 151 1.73 0.41 19.97
CA LEU A 151 1.28 0.03 18.63
C LEU A 151 1.62 1.09 17.58
N TRP A 152 1.59 2.38 17.94
CA TRP A 152 2.03 3.46 17.05
C TRP A 152 3.53 3.38 16.76
N ILE A 153 4.34 3.00 17.74
CA ILE A 153 5.79 2.80 17.55
C ILE A 153 6.03 1.65 16.56
N ILE A 154 5.29 0.54 16.69
CA ILE A 154 5.36 -0.57 15.74
C ILE A 154 5.02 -0.10 14.32
N HIS A 155 3.92 0.65 14.17
CA HIS A 155 3.53 1.24 12.89
C HIS A 155 4.65 2.09 12.26
N ASP A 156 5.28 2.95 13.06
CA ASP A 156 6.33 3.85 12.59
C ASP A 156 7.61 3.08 12.21
N ILE A 157 7.94 2.01 12.94
CA ILE A 157 9.04 1.10 12.58
C ILE A 157 8.77 0.43 11.23
N PHE A 158 7.57 -0.13 11.02
CA PHE A 158 7.24 -0.79 9.76
C PHE A 158 7.24 0.19 8.57
N ASN A 159 6.73 1.41 8.76
CA ASN A 159 6.82 2.45 7.74
C ASN A 159 8.27 2.82 7.42
N THR A 160 9.11 2.97 8.45
CA THR A 160 10.54 3.26 8.27
C THR A 160 11.23 2.15 7.49
N ILE A 161 10.96 0.89 7.83
CA ILE A 161 11.48 -0.27 7.10
C ILE A 161 11.01 -0.27 5.65
N MET A 162 9.72 -0.02 5.39
CA MET A 162 9.19 0.10 4.02
C MET A 162 9.98 1.14 3.22
N TYR A 163 10.19 2.35 3.76
CA TYR A 163 10.93 3.40 3.06
C TYR A 163 12.40 3.03 2.81
N ILE A 164 13.06 2.40 3.77
CA ILE A 164 14.44 1.91 3.58
C ILE A 164 14.49 0.86 2.46
N VAL A 165 13.56 -0.10 2.45
CA VAL A 165 13.49 -1.13 1.42
C VAL A 165 13.21 -0.51 0.05
N PHE A 166 12.30 0.46 -0.05
CA PHE A 166 12.03 1.18 -1.29
C PHE A 166 13.26 1.96 -1.77
N PHE A 167 13.97 2.63 -0.86
CA PHE A 167 15.21 3.34 -1.18
C PHE A 167 16.25 2.39 -1.79
N ILE A 168 16.47 1.23 -1.16
CA ILE A 168 17.37 0.19 -1.70
C ILE A 168 16.89 -0.28 -3.08
N GLY A 169 15.58 -0.44 -3.28
CA GLY A 169 14.97 -0.78 -4.56
C GLY A 169 15.28 0.25 -5.66
N PHE A 170 15.04 1.53 -5.38
CA PHE A 170 15.35 2.62 -6.32
C PHE A 170 16.85 2.70 -6.63
N TYR A 171 17.71 2.57 -5.62
CA TYR A 171 19.16 2.57 -5.81
C TYR A 171 19.62 1.40 -6.68
N SER A 172 19.03 0.22 -6.51
CA SER A 172 19.31 -0.94 -7.35
C SER A 172 18.91 -0.73 -8.81
N ASP A 173 17.77 -0.07 -9.06
CA ASP A 173 17.35 0.29 -10.42
C ASP A 173 18.29 1.32 -11.06
N TYR A 174 18.66 2.36 -10.32
CA TYR A 174 19.59 3.40 -10.78
C TYR A 174 20.94 2.80 -11.22
N ARG A 175 21.55 1.96 -10.37
CA ARG A 175 22.83 1.29 -10.68
C ARG A 175 22.69 0.31 -11.85
N GLY A 176 21.54 -0.36 -11.98
CA GLY A 176 21.26 -1.23 -13.12
C GLY A 176 21.22 -0.48 -14.45
N TRP A 177 20.61 0.70 -14.44
CA TRP A 177 20.52 1.58 -15.61
C TRP A 177 21.88 2.16 -16.02
N GLU A 178 22.69 2.60 -15.06
CA GLU A 178 24.04 3.10 -15.31
C GLU A 178 24.92 2.06 -16.03
N LYS A 179 24.85 0.80 -15.60
CA LYS A 179 25.56 -0.32 -16.25
C LYS A 179 25.13 -0.58 -17.69
N SER A 180 23.85 -0.34 -18.02
CA SER A 180 23.34 -0.54 -19.39
C SER A 180 23.74 0.56 -20.37
N ILE A 181 24.12 1.74 -19.87
CA ILE A 181 24.59 2.87 -20.70
C ILE A 181 26.10 2.79 -20.92
N SER A 182 26.83 2.16 -20.01
CA SER A 182 28.28 1.96 -20.10
C SER A 182 28.73 0.79 -21.00
N LEU A 183 27.79 0.09 -21.64
CA LEU A 183 28.01 -1.03 -22.58
C LEU A 183 27.60 -0.61 -23.99
#